data_AF-A0A2T7SVN8-F1
#
_entry.id   AF-A0A2T7SVN8-F1
#
_cell.length_a   1.000
_cell.length_b   1.000
_cell.length_c   1.000
_cell.angle_alpha   90.00
_cell.angle_beta   90.00
_cell.angle_gamma   90.00
#
_symmetry.space_group_name_H-M   'P 1'
#
loop_
_entity.id
_entity.type
_entity.pdbx_description
1 polymer ?
#
loop_
_entity_poly.entity_id
_entity_poly.type
_entity_poly.pdbx_seq_one_letter_code
_entity_poly.pdbx_strand_id
1 'polypeptide(L)'
;MLELPNWEHWGRIRDITLRDALVLSINLCPNSYGHENNNEVERQYAEKYWHHFQIAKSHIFGSTWVIGRVAKCSFDVDAAHTTIDFQKFCSWAVADVQLADLPHEMRILGGEIFACIETENDLTAPEGIVAPPQKSEVACMAILEVIKQSGYDPLSLPSNLPGKKGVKGAIKKRLQNTPLFKHGSVFENAWTKLLNTERIRYA
;
A
#
# COMPACT_ATOMS: atom_id res chain seq x y z
N MET A 1 -16.15 -21.28 -11.13
CA MET A 1 -15.88 -20.24 -10.12
C MET A 1 -14.39 -19.99 -10.18
N LEU A 2 -13.96 -18.80 -10.57
CA LEU A 2 -12.53 -18.50 -10.77
C LEU A 2 -11.86 -18.33 -9.40
N GLU A 3 -10.75 -19.02 -9.17
CA GLU A 3 -10.01 -18.93 -7.91
C GLU A 3 -9.04 -17.75 -7.91
N LEU A 4 -9.00 -17.02 -6.79
CA LEU A 4 -8.05 -15.94 -6.58
C LEU A 4 -6.66 -16.53 -6.27
N PRO A 5 -5.58 -15.93 -6.78
CA PRO A 5 -4.23 -16.41 -6.53
C PRO A 5 -3.81 -16.17 -5.07
N ASN A 6 -3.06 -17.13 -4.50
CA ASN A 6 -2.45 -16.96 -3.17
C ASN A 6 -1.17 -16.12 -3.28
N TRP A 7 -1.29 -14.81 -3.07
CA TRP A 7 -0.19 -13.86 -3.18
C TRP A 7 0.94 -14.06 -2.16
N GLU A 8 0.69 -14.69 -1.00
CA GLU A 8 1.78 -15.01 -0.05
C GLU A 8 2.74 -16.06 -0.62
N HIS A 9 2.23 -16.97 -1.45
CA HIS A 9 3.03 -17.96 -2.16
C HIS A 9 3.71 -17.33 -3.37
N TRP A 10 2.93 -16.68 -4.24
CA TRP A 10 3.42 -16.11 -5.49
C TRP A 10 4.40 -14.96 -5.30
N GLY A 11 4.21 -14.12 -4.28
CA GLY A 11 5.13 -13.03 -3.95
C GLY A 11 6.50 -13.48 -3.45
N ARG A 12 6.66 -14.75 -3.06
CA ARG A 12 7.95 -15.33 -2.68
C ARG A 12 8.68 -16.01 -3.84
N ILE A 13 7.96 -16.27 -4.94
CA ILE A 13 8.55 -16.91 -6.11
C ILE A 13 9.26 -15.86 -6.94
N ARG A 14 10.53 -16.12 -7.23
CA ARG A 14 11.37 -15.22 -8.02
C ARG A 14 11.23 -15.46 -9.52
N ASP A 15 11.20 -16.72 -9.91
CA ASP A 15 11.23 -17.14 -11.31
C ASP A 15 9.92 -17.85 -11.65
N ILE A 16 9.15 -17.32 -12.60
CA ILE A 16 7.90 -17.91 -13.06
C ILE A 16 7.84 -17.95 -14.59
N THR A 17 6.88 -18.69 -15.14
CA THR A 17 6.63 -18.65 -16.58
C THR A 17 5.91 -17.35 -16.96
N LEU A 18 6.13 -16.88 -18.18
CA LEU A 18 5.44 -15.70 -18.71
C LEU A 18 3.93 -15.89 -18.70
N ARG A 19 3.44 -17.10 -19.02
CA ARG A 19 2.03 -17.46 -18.94
C ARG A 19 1.51 -17.20 -17.52
N ASP A 20 2.18 -17.74 -16.51
CA ASP A 20 1.73 -17.61 -15.12
C ASP A 20 1.73 -16.15 -14.68
N ALA A 21 2.75 -15.37 -15.07
CA ALA A 21 2.83 -13.94 -14.77
C ALA A 21 1.66 -13.15 -15.36
N LEU A 22 1.27 -13.47 -16.59
CA LEU A 22 0.15 -12.82 -17.28
C LEU A 22 -1.19 -13.24 -16.68
N VAL A 23 -1.35 -14.50 -16.28
CA VAL A 23 -2.56 -14.95 -15.57
C VAL A 23 -2.67 -14.29 -14.19
N LEU A 24 -1.55 -14.12 -13.49
CA LEU A 24 -1.51 -13.35 -12.25
C LEU A 24 -1.85 -11.88 -12.48
N SER A 25 -1.45 -11.29 -13.62
CA SER A 25 -1.74 -9.88 -13.95
C SER A 25 -3.22 -9.56 -14.13
N ILE A 26 -4.05 -10.58 -14.37
CA ILE A 26 -5.51 -10.46 -14.44
C ILE A 26 -6.20 -10.97 -13.16
N ASN A 27 -5.43 -11.14 -12.08
CA ASN A 27 -5.87 -11.62 -10.77
C ASN A 27 -6.50 -13.03 -10.77
N LEU A 28 -5.98 -13.93 -11.61
CA LEU A 28 -6.42 -15.32 -11.69
C LEU A 28 -5.33 -16.28 -11.24
N CYS A 29 -5.74 -17.44 -10.72
CA CYS A 29 -4.83 -18.51 -10.39
C CYS A 29 -4.38 -19.26 -11.67
N PRO A 30 -3.06 -19.38 -11.94
CA PRO A 30 -2.55 -20.10 -13.12
C PRO A 30 -3.00 -21.56 -13.20
N ASN A 31 -3.21 -22.22 -12.06
CA ASN A 31 -3.61 -23.63 -11.99
C ASN A 31 -5.08 -23.86 -12.38
N SER A 32 -5.94 -22.86 -12.24
CA SER A 32 -7.38 -22.97 -12.53
C SER A 32 -7.78 -22.38 -13.88
N TYR A 33 -6.91 -21.60 -14.53
CA TYR A 33 -7.23 -20.87 -15.75
C TYR A 33 -6.98 -21.69 -17.02
N GLY A 34 -8.06 -22.14 -17.65
CA GLY A 34 -8.09 -22.70 -19.00
C GLY A 34 -8.62 -21.67 -20.00
N HIS A 35 -7.85 -21.40 -21.05
CA HIS A 35 -8.21 -20.46 -22.12
C HIS A 35 -9.27 -21.02 -23.10
N GLU A 36 -9.73 -22.25 -22.89
CA GLU A 36 -10.65 -22.98 -23.77
C GLU A 36 -12.12 -22.91 -23.33
N ASN A 37 -12.44 -22.21 -22.24
CA ASN A 37 -13.80 -22.19 -21.71
C ASN A 37 -14.71 -21.17 -22.41
N ASN A 38 -15.96 -21.58 -22.67
CA ASN A 38 -16.97 -20.85 -23.46
C ASN A 38 -17.82 -19.85 -22.66
N ASN A 39 -17.46 -19.51 -21.42
CA ASN A 39 -18.28 -18.62 -20.59
C ASN A 39 -18.02 -17.15 -20.96
N GLU A 40 -19.07 -16.32 -21.03
CA GLU A 40 -18.96 -14.89 -21.40
C GLU A 40 -17.98 -14.13 -20.49
N VAL A 41 -17.96 -14.49 -19.20
CA VAL A 41 -17.05 -13.93 -18.19
C VAL A 41 -15.60 -14.32 -18.47
N GLU A 42 -15.35 -15.58 -18.84
CA GLU A 42 -14.00 -16.07 -19.17
C GLU A 42 -13.49 -15.48 -20.48
N ARG A 43 -14.39 -15.12 -21.41
CA ARG A 43 -14.01 -14.39 -22.63
C ARG A 43 -13.45 -13.00 -22.32
N GLN A 44 -14.04 -12.27 -21.38
CA GLN A 44 -13.52 -10.97 -20.94
C GLN A 44 -12.12 -11.11 -20.32
N TYR A 45 -11.90 -12.14 -19.50
CA TYR A 45 -10.57 -12.41 -18.93
C TYR A 45 -9.56 -12.84 -20.00
N ALA A 46 -9.99 -13.62 -21.00
CA ALA A 46 -9.15 -13.99 -22.13
C ALA A 46 -8.75 -12.77 -22.97
N GLU A 47 -9.68 -11.84 -23.24
CA GLU A 47 -9.39 -10.59 -23.94
C GLU A 47 -8.34 -9.75 -23.18
N LYS A 48 -8.47 -9.63 -21.84
CA LYS A 48 -7.46 -8.96 -21.00
C LYS A 48 -6.11 -9.68 -21.02
N TYR A 49 -6.11 -11.00 -20.87
CA TYR A 49 -4.91 -11.81 -20.97
C TYR A 49 -4.18 -11.59 -22.29
N TRP A 50 -4.91 -11.64 -23.41
CA TRP A 50 -4.34 -11.42 -24.74
C TRP A 50 -3.81 -10.00 -24.91
N HIS A 51 -4.50 -8.99 -24.38
CA HIS A 51 -4.01 -7.62 -24.38
C HIS A 51 -2.67 -7.49 -23.65
N HIS A 52 -2.58 -8.03 -22.42
CA HIS A 52 -1.36 -8.01 -21.63
C HIS A 52 -0.24 -8.81 -22.30
N PHE A 53 -0.58 -9.94 -22.92
CA PHE A 53 0.38 -10.77 -23.66
C PHE A 53 0.96 -10.05 -24.87
N GLN A 54 0.15 -9.34 -25.66
CA GLN A 54 0.66 -8.58 -26.81
C GLN A 54 1.62 -7.46 -26.38
N ILE A 55 1.30 -6.77 -25.29
CA ILE A 55 2.17 -5.75 -24.72
C ILE A 55 3.47 -6.37 -24.19
N ALA A 56 3.38 -7.47 -23.45
CA ALA A 56 4.58 -8.18 -23.01
C ALA A 56 5.44 -8.63 -24.20
N LYS A 57 4.81 -9.18 -25.24
CA LYS A 57 5.47 -9.66 -26.46
C LYS A 57 6.25 -8.54 -27.19
N SER A 58 5.71 -7.32 -27.27
CA SER A 58 6.43 -6.21 -27.91
C SER A 58 7.66 -5.74 -27.11
N HIS A 59 7.67 -5.98 -25.79
CA HIS A 59 8.74 -5.55 -24.89
C HIS A 59 9.68 -6.68 -24.42
N ILE A 60 9.50 -7.91 -24.89
CA ILE A 60 10.35 -9.06 -24.51
C ILE A 60 11.77 -8.92 -25.04
N PHE A 61 11.94 -8.37 -26.24
CA PHE A 61 13.25 -8.26 -26.86
C PHE A 61 14.02 -7.08 -26.26
N GLY A 62 14.99 -7.39 -25.39
CA GLY A 62 15.83 -6.38 -24.73
C GLY A 62 15.40 -6.04 -23.30
N SER A 63 14.39 -6.71 -22.76
CA SER A 63 14.00 -6.52 -21.37
C SER A 63 14.95 -7.22 -20.39
N THR A 64 15.11 -6.60 -19.22
CA THR A 64 15.94 -7.11 -18.12
C THR A 64 15.21 -8.12 -17.23
N TRP A 65 13.91 -8.34 -17.49
CA TRP A 65 13.03 -9.23 -16.73
C TRP A 65 12.92 -10.63 -17.32
N VAL A 66 13.41 -10.89 -18.53
CA VAL A 66 13.48 -12.25 -19.08
C VAL A 66 14.78 -12.92 -18.62
N ILE A 67 14.68 -14.06 -17.94
CA ILE A 67 15.85 -14.83 -17.45
C ILE A 67 16.14 -16.03 -18.37
N GLY A 68 15.09 -16.70 -18.85
CA GLY A 68 15.18 -18.01 -19.49
C GLY A 68 15.07 -18.01 -21.02
N ARG A 69 14.95 -19.22 -21.58
CA ARG A 69 14.83 -19.46 -23.02
C ARG A 69 13.53 -18.88 -23.55
N VAL A 70 13.60 -17.86 -24.41
CA VAL A 70 12.51 -17.51 -25.33
C VAL A 70 12.55 -18.54 -26.47
N ALA A 71 11.60 -19.46 -26.53
CA ALA A 71 11.62 -20.53 -27.53
C ALA A 71 11.54 -19.92 -28.95
N LYS A 72 12.59 -20.16 -29.74
CA LYS A 72 12.72 -19.72 -31.13
C LYS A 72 11.94 -20.66 -32.04
N CYS A 73 10.77 -20.23 -32.49
CA CYS A 73 10.28 -20.52 -33.84
C CYS A 73 9.51 -19.28 -34.30
N SER A 74 10.09 -18.50 -35.23
CA SER A 74 9.40 -17.45 -36.00
C SER A 74 8.57 -16.42 -35.19
N PHE A 75 9.21 -15.42 -34.57
CA PHE A 75 8.56 -14.24 -33.95
C PHE A 75 7.44 -14.52 -32.92
N ASP A 76 7.22 -15.79 -32.55
CA ASP A 76 6.28 -16.18 -31.52
C ASP A 76 7.01 -16.47 -30.22
N VAL A 77 6.47 -15.87 -29.17
CA VAL A 77 6.92 -16.06 -27.80
C VAL A 77 6.10 -17.19 -27.22
N ASP A 78 6.77 -18.29 -26.89
CA ASP A 78 6.14 -19.36 -26.13
C ASP A 78 6.00 -18.94 -24.67
N ALA A 79 4.81 -18.48 -24.30
CA ALA A 79 4.51 -18.02 -22.95
C ALA A 79 4.68 -19.13 -21.88
N ALA A 80 4.49 -20.39 -22.25
CA ALA A 80 4.57 -21.51 -21.31
C ALA A 80 6.02 -21.89 -21.00
N HIS A 81 6.94 -21.72 -21.96
CA HIS A 81 8.35 -22.08 -21.80
C HIS A 81 9.29 -20.90 -21.53
N THR A 82 8.79 -19.66 -21.63
CA THR A 82 9.57 -18.45 -21.33
C THR A 82 9.60 -18.19 -19.83
N THR A 83 10.77 -18.26 -19.21
CA THR A 83 10.96 -17.94 -17.78
C THR A 83 11.34 -16.48 -17.58
N ILE A 84 10.67 -15.83 -16.62
CA ILE A 84 10.85 -14.43 -16.29
C ILE A 84 11.15 -14.24 -14.80
N ASP A 85 11.86 -13.15 -14.47
CA ASP A 85 12.00 -12.61 -13.12
C ASP A 85 10.70 -11.90 -12.75
N PHE A 86 9.95 -12.47 -11.81
CA PHE A 86 8.63 -11.97 -11.45
C PHE A 86 8.70 -10.55 -10.87
N GLN A 87 9.69 -10.28 -10.03
CA GLN A 87 9.83 -8.98 -9.37
C GLN A 87 10.15 -7.88 -10.39
N LYS A 88 11.07 -8.16 -11.33
CA LYS A 88 11.39 -7.20 -12.40
C LYS A 88 10.24 -7.04 -13.38
N PHE A 89 9.49 -8.12 -13.66
CA PHE A 89 8.30 -8.04 -14.50
C PHE A 89 7.23 -7.15 -13.87
N CYS A 90 6.95 -7.31 -12.57
CA CYS A 90 6.05 -6.43 -11.83
C CYS A 90 6.53 -4.97 -11.86
N SER A 91 7.84 -4.75 -11.72
CA SER A 91 8.42 -3.40 -11.76
C SER A 91 8.22 -2.75 -13.14
N TRP A 92 8.47 -3.49 -14.23
CA TRP A 92 8.23 -3.05 -15.61
C TRP A 92 6.73 -2.80 -15.88
N ALA A 93 5.87 -3.71 -15.43
CA ALA A 93 4.42 -3.64 -15.61
C ALA A 93 3.82 -2.38 -14.98
N VAL A 94 4.35 -1.96 -13.83
CA VAL A 94 3.94 -0.75 -13.10
C VAL A 94 4.60 0.50 -13.67
N ALA A 95 5.94 0.51 -13.79
CA ALA A 95 6.70 1.72 -14.08
C ALA A 95 6.71 2.10 -15.57
N ASP A 96 6.90 1.11 -16.46
CA ASP A 96 7.14 1.37 -17.87
C ASP A 96 5.86 1.32 -18.71
N VAL A 97 4.94 0.41 -18.36
CA VAL A 97 3.75 0.12 -19.18
C VAL A 97 2.45 0.58 -18.54
N GLN A 98 2.40 0.67 -17.21
CA GLN A 98 1.16 0.97 -16.46
C GLN A 98 0.00 0.08 -16.92
N LEU A 99 0.21 -1.25 -16.91
CA LEU A 99 -0.83 -2.21 -17.32
C LEU A 99 -2.13 -1.92 -16.56
N ALA A 100 -3.23 -1.76 -17.30
CA ALA A 100 -4.54 -1.52 -16.72
C ALA A 100 -4.99 -2.73 -15.89
N ASP A 101 -5.75 -2.48 -14.82
CA ASP A 101 -6.35 -3.52 -13.97
C ASP A 101 -5.37 -4.49 -13.28
N LEU A 102 -4.09 -4.12 -13.12
CA LEU A 102 -3.14 -4.90 -12.32
C LEU A 102 -3.63 -5.07 -10.87
N PRO A 103 -3.57 -6.29 -10.29
CA PRO A 103 -3.91 -6.52 -8.90
C PRO A 103 -2.94 -5.78 -7.97
N HIS A 104 -3.45 -5.35 -6.82
CA HIS A 104 -2.70 -4.55 -5.86
C HIS A 104 -1.40 -5.24 -5.41
N GLU A 105 -1.43 -6.56 -5.28
CA GLU A 105 -0.29 -7.36 -4.86
C GLU A 105 0.84 -7.35 -5.88
N MET A 106 0.55 -7.38 -7.18
CA MET A 106 1.59 -7.21 -8.20
C MET A 106 2.17 -5.81 -8.20
N ARG A 107 1.33 -4.80 -7.95
CA ARG A 107 1.81 -3.44 -7.89
C ARG A 107 2.76 -3.22 -6.71
N ILE A 108 2.43 -3.79 -5.54
CA ILE A 108 3.32 -3.81 -4.36
C ILE A 108 4.65 -4.50 -4.70
N LEU A 109 4.62 -5.64 -5.38
CA LEU A 109 5.83 -6.36 -5.80
C LEU A 109 6.66 -5.58 -6.82
N GLY A 110 6.01 -4.76 -7.66
CA GLY A 110 6.65 -3.84 -8.59
C GLY A 110 7.29 -2.61 -7.94
N GLY A 111 7.22 -2.51 -6.61
CA GLY A 111 7.76 -1.37 -5.85
C GLY A 111 6.79 -0.19 -5.76
N GLU A 112 5.53 -0.35 -6.17
CA GLU A 112 4.50 0.64 -5.92
C GLU A 112 4.16 0.60 -4.41
N ILE A 113 4.57 1.64 -3.69
CA ILE A 113 4.32 1.75 -2.25
C ILE A 113 2.84 2.12 -2.08
N PHE A 114 1.99 1.11 -1.89
CA PHE A 114 0.65 1.32 -1.38
C PHE A 114 0.76 1.80 0.06
N ALA A 115 0.53 3.09 0.27
CA ALA A 115 0.08 3.55 1.57
C ALA A 115 -1.24 2.82 1.85
N CYS A 116 -1.23 1.85 2.78
CA CYS A 116 -2.42 1.10 3.18
C CYS A 116 -3.54 2.09 3.56
N ILE A 117 -4.54 2.25 2.69
CA ILE A 117 -5.81 2.85 3.05
C ILE A 117 -6.69 1.66 3.43
N GLU A 118 -6.79 1.43 4.74
CA GLU A 118 -7.86 0.61 5.31
C GLU A 118 -9.19 1.27 4.91
N THR A 119 -9.98 0.54 4.13
CA THR A 119 -11.33 0.91 3.76
C THR A 119 -12.24 0.92 4.98
N GLU A 120 -12.68 2.10 5.43
CA GLU A 120 -14.02 2.26 5.99
C GLU A 120 -14.65 3.57 5.48
N ASN A 121 -15.64 3.37 4.61
CA ASN A 121 -16.87 4.15 4.41
C ASN A 121 -16.85 5.64 4.03
N ASP A 122 -17.69 5.88 3.02
CA ASP A 122 -18.60 7.00 2.81
C ASP A 122 -18.10 8.27 2.08
N LEU A 123 -18.61 8.38 0.84
CA LEU A 123 -19.10 9.58 0.16
C LEU A 123 -18.65 10.94 0.71
N THR A 124 -17.67 11.59 0.07
CA THR A 124 -17.79 12.92 -0.58
C THR A 124 -16.44 13.47 -1.09
N ALA A 125 -16.48 13.95 -2.34
CA ALA A 125 -15.67 14.95 -3.08
C ALA A 125 -14.23 15.38 -2.65
N PRO A 126 -13.37 15.76 -3.62
CA PRO A 126 -11.92 15.83 -3.49
C PRO A 126 -11.41 17.23 -3.09
N GLU A 127 -10.30 17.28 -2.34
CA GLU A 127 -9.13 18.16 -2.57
C GLU A 127 -8.21 18.15 -1.32
N GLY A 128 -6.94 17.75 -1.52
CA GLY A 128 -5.87 17.86 -0.51
C GLY A 128 -5.25 16.53 -0.11
N ILE A 129 -4.23 16.10 -0.86
CA ILE A 129 -3.39 14.95 -0.50
C ILE A 129 -2.61 15.32 0.77
N VAL A 130 -3.04 14.81 1.93
CA VAL A 130 -2.25 14.78 3.16
C VAL A 130 -1.95 13.31 3.46
N ALA A 131 -0.67 12.97 3.53
CA ALA A 131 -0.19 11.62 3.83
C ALA A 131 -0.88 11.04 5.10
N PRO A 132 -1.06 9.70 5.20
CA PRO A 132 -1.68 9.10 6.38
C PRO A 132 -0.89 9.51 7.63
N PRO A 133 -1.57 10.06 8.66
CA PRO A 133 -0.89 10.63 9.81
C PRO A 133 -0.14 9.51 10.52
N GLN A 134 1.17 9.68 10.66
CA GLN A 134 1.99 8.72 11.39
C GLN A 134 1.38 8.53 12.79
N LYS A 135 1.50 7.33 13.39
CA LYS A 135 0.98 7.08 14.77
C LYS A 135 1.39 8.18 15.77
N SER A 136 2.55 8.82 15.54
CA SER A 136 3.03 9.98 16.30
C SER A 136 2.20 11.26 16.11
N GLU A 137 1.69 11.52 14.91
CA GLU A 137 0.87 12.68 14.58
C GLU A 137 -0.55 12.55 15.12
N VAL A 138 -1.13 11.35 15.06
CA VAL A 138 -2.42 11.05 15.68
C VAL A 138 -2.36 11.33 17.19
N ALA A 139 -1.29 10.91 17.86
CA ALA A 139 -1.07 11.22 19.28
C ALA A 139 -0.90 12.74 19.53
N CYS A 140 -0.18 13.45 18.66
CA CYS A 140 -0.04 14.91 18.76
C CYS A 140 -1.38 15.63 18.60
N MET A 141 -2.19 15.23 17.63
CA MET A 141 -3.53 15.79 17.40
C MET A 141 -4.46 15.55 18.58
N ALA A 142 -4.47 14.32 19.12
CA ALA A 142 -5.28 14.00 20.29
C ALA A 142 -4.91 14.86 21.52
N ILE A 143 -3.62 15.13 21.73
CA ILE A 143 -3.17 16.03 22.81
C ILE A 143 -3.68 17.46 22.57
N LEU A 144 -3.53 17.99 21.34
CA LEU A 144 -3.98 19.34 21.00
C LEU A 144 -5.50 19.50 21.14
N GLU A 145 -6.27 18.50 20.73
CA GLU A 145 -7.72 18.50 20.87
C GLU A 145 -8.12 18.55 22.34
N VAL A 146 -7.51 17.73 23.20
CA VAL A 146 -7.81 17.73 24.63
C VAL A 146 -7.39 19.02 25.32
N ILE A 147 -6.28 19.65 24.91
CA ILE A 147 -5.88 20.98 25.40
C ILE A 147 -6.97 22.01 25.10
N LYS A 148 -7.46 22.04 23.85
CA LYS A 148 -8.54 22.93 23.42
C LYS A 148 -9.86 22.64 24.16
N GLN A 149 -10.24 21.37 24.30
CA GLN A 149 -11.43 20.96 25.05
C GLN A 149 -11.33 21.31 26.55
N SER A 150 -10.11 21.43 27.09
CA SER A 150 -9.87 21.88 28.45
C SER A 150 -9.84 23.41 28.59
N GLY A 151 -10.12 24.15 27.50
CA GLY A 151 -10.19 25.62 27.49
C GLY A 151 -8.82 26.31 27.54
N TYR A 152 -7.74 25.57 27.26
CA TYR A 152 -6.40 26.14 27.18
C TYR A 152 -6.03 26.45 25.73
N ASP A 153 -5.28 27.53 25.53
CA ASP A 153 -4.63 27.81 24.26
C ASP A 153 -3.33 26.99 24.17
N PRO A 154 -3.17 26.11 23.16
CA PRO A 154 -1.94 25.36 22.95
C PRO A 154 -0.67 26.22 22.93
N LEU A 155 -0.75 27.44 22.39
CA LEU A 155 0.42 28.33 22.26
C LEU A 155 0.67 29.17 23.52
N SER A 156 -0.21 29.09 24.52
CA SER A 156 -0.15 29.87 25.75
C SER A 156 -0.61 29.03 26.94
N LEU A 157 0.10 27.92 27.19
CA LEU A 157 -0.18 27.06 28.33
C LEU A 157 0.27 27.75 29.63
N PRO A 158 -0.56 27.78 30.69
CA PRO A 158 -0.15 28.39 31.94
C PRO A 158 1.05 27.66 32.54
N SER A 159 2.04 28.45 32.95
CA SER A 159 3.24 27.97 33.64
C SER A 159 2.88 27.22 34.93
N ASN A 160 3.58 26.11 35.17
CA ASN A 160 3.32 25.27 36.34
C ASN A 160 3.75 25.99 37.62
N LEU A 161 2.78 26.36 38.46
CA LEU A 161 3.05 26.83 39.82
C LEU A 161 3.60 25.67 40.68
N PRO A 162 4.63 25.91 41.50
CA PRO A 162 5.19 24.88 42.37
C PRO A 162 4.11 24.30 43.30
N GLY A 163 4.01 22.97 43.34
CA GLY A 163 3.06 22.24 44.20
C GLY A 163 1.69 21.93 43.58
N LYS A 164 1.36 22.40 42.36
CA LYS A 164 0.13 22.03 41.65
C LYS A 164 0.38 21.06 40.50
N LYS A 165 -0.58 20.18 40.22
CA LYS A 165 -0.56 19.33 39.01
C LYS A 165 -0.65 20.25 37.80
N GLY A 166 0.46 20.40 37.09
CA GLY A 166 0.56 21.21 35.89
C GLY A 166 -0.40 20.79 34.78
N VAL A 167 -0.59 21.66 33.77
CA VAL A 167 -1.48 21.39 32.62
C VAL A 167 -1.14 20.06 31.96
N LYS A 168 0.16 19.79 31.78
CA LYS A 168 0.66 18.50 31.27
C LYS A 168 0.10 17.30 32.04
N GLY A 169 0.08 17.38 33.37
CA GLY A 169 -0.43 16.31 34.23
C GLY A 169 -1.94 16.13 34.14
N ALA A 170 -2.70 17.22 34.02
CA ALA A 170 -4.14 17.18 33.83
C ALA A 170 -4.52 16.53 32.48
N ILE A 171 -3.84 16.92 31.40
CA ILE A 171 -4.05 16.35 30.06
C ILE A 171 -3.64 14.87 30.02
N LYS A 172 -2.49 14.51 30.62
CA LYS A 172 -2.03 13.12 30.73
C LYS A 172 -3.07 12.22 31.40
N LYS A 173 -3.65 12.67 32.52
CA LYS A 173 -4.67 11.91 33.26
C LYS A 173 -5.94 11.69 32.43
N ARG A 174 -6.31 12.64 31.58
CA ARG A 174 -7.50 12.54 30.71
C ARG A 174 -7.26 11.56 29.55
N LEU A 175 -6.06 11.53 29.01
CA LEU A 175 -5.69 10.70 27.87
C LEU A 175 -5.28 9.26 28.23
N GLN A 176 -4.84 9.00 29.46
CA GLN A 176 -4.35 7.67 29.88
C GLN A 176 -5.38 6.53 29.71
N ASN A 177 -6.68 6.85 29.67
CA ASN A 177 -7.75 5.86 29.50
C ASN A 177 -8.02 5.50 28.04
N THR A 178 -7.39 6.20 27.09
CA THR A 178 -7.55 5.92 25.67
C THR A 178 -6.56 4.83 25.22
N PRO A 179 -6.94 3.99 24.23
CA PRO A 179 -6.06 2.93 23.73
C PRO A 179 -4.73 3.48 23.16
N LEU A 180 -4.74 4.72 22.65
CA LEU A 180 -3.58 5.44 22.10
C LEU A 180 -2.49 5.72 23.14
N PHE A 181 -2.87 5.97 24.40
CA PHE A 181 -1.93 6.35 25.47
C PHE A 181 -1.80 5.30 26.58
N LYS A 182 -2.27 4.07 26.31
CA LYS A 182 -2.19 2.94 27.25
C LYS A 182 -0.74 2.61 27.63
N HIS A 183 0.20 2.81 26.71
CA HIS A 183 1.63 2.67 26.95
C HIS A 183 2.24 4.02 27.34
N GLY A 184 2.79 4.11 28.55
CA GLY A 184 3.12 5.38 29.21
C GLY A 184 4.15 6.27 28.48
N SER A 185 4.92 5.75 27.53
CA SER A 185 5.94 6.50 26.77
C SER A 185 5.37 7.33 25.61
N VAL A 186 4.21 6.96 25.07
CA VAL A 186 3.63 7.61 23.88
C VAL A 186 3.27 9.07 24.18
N PHE A 187 2.70 9.33 25.35
CA PHE A 187 2.34 10.68 25.78
C PHE A 187 3.57 11.59 25.92
N GLU A 188 4.63 11.11 26.56
CA GLU A 188 5.84 11.91 26.79
C GLU A 188 6.54 12.26 25.47
N ASN A 189 6.59 11.30 24.54
CA ASN A 189 7.18 11.50 23.21
C ASN A 189 6.38 12.51 22.38
N ALA A 190 5.05 12.38 22.35
CA ALA A 190 4.19 13.30 21.62
C ALA A 190 4.20 14.71 22.24
N TRP A 191 4.17 14.83 23.57
CA TRP A 191 4.27 16.12 24.26
C TRP A 191 5.59 16.84 23.96
N THR A 192 6.71 16.09 23.98
CA THR A 192 8.04 16.62 23.64
C THR A 192 8.10 17.04 22.18
N LYS A 193 7.54 16.25 21.25
CA LYS A 193 7.44 16.61 19.84
C LYS A 193 6.64 17.90 19.63
N LEU A 194 5.52 18.07 20.33
CA LEU A 194 4.71 19.29 20.27
C LEU A 194 5.47 20.53 20.77
N LEU A 195 6.27 20.40 21.84
CA LEU A 195 7.13 21.50 22.32
C LEU A 195 8.22 21.84 21.28
N ASN A 196 8.91 20.82 20.76
CA ASN A 196 10.00 21.01 19.79
C ASN A 196 9.52 21.60 18.46
N THR A 197 8.28 21.30 18.06
CA THR A 197 7.65 21.83 16.84
C THR A 197 6.88 23.13 17.10
N GLU A 198 7.00 23.70 18.31
CA GLU A 198 6.32 24.92 18.76
C GLU A 198 4.79 24.90 18.61
N ARG A 199 4.19 23.71 18.49
CA ARG A 199 2.74 23.54 18.44
C ARG A 199 2.10 23.67 19.81
N ILE A 200 2.89 23.52 20.87
CA ILE A 200 2.53 23.98 22.21
C ILE A 200 3.66 24.82 22.81
N ARG A 201 3.29 25.82 23.62
CA ARG A 201 4.26 26.68 24.31
C ARG A 201 3.70 27.08 25.67
N TYR A 202 4.59 27.20 26.66
CA TYR A 202 4.24 27.75 27.97
C TYR A 202 4.36 29.27 27.93
N ALA A 203 3.40 29.96 28.56
CA ALA A 203 3.42 31.40 28.78
C ALA A 203 4.37 31.80 29.91
#